data_AF-A0A2A5BB23-F1
#
_entry.id   AF-A0A2A5BB23-F1
#
_cell.length_a   1.000
_cell.length_b   1.000
_cell.length_c   1.000
_cell.angle_alpha   90.00
_cell.angle_beta   90.00
_cell.angle_gamma   90.00
#
_symmetry.space_group_name_H-M   'P 1'
#
loop_
_entity.id
_entity.type
_entity.pdbx_description
1 polymer ?
#
loop_
_entity_poly.entity_id
_entity_poly.type
_entity_poly.pdbx_seq_one_letter_code
_entity_poly.pdbx_strand_id
1 'polypeptide(L)'
;MESRIPLPTDNIFKFYAFFGLLLIIFGIGSTLYVNQSTNSLVFDIAVEYETLKIDPVRSGSDETRFLILDRKLEIAKKNKTFFLICLSIIIGLGFLLVWYGFKKWHTEIQPLQDEIARLSLKKLQQEVDEHERKLKELKGS
;
A
#
# COMPACT_ATOMS: atom_id res chain seq x y z
N MET A 1 7.51 -28.63 23.37
CA MET A 1 6.63 -27.45 23.44
C MET A 1 6.71 -26.76 22.09
N GLU A 2 5.78 -27.08 21.20
CA GLU A 2 5.72 -26.41 19.89
C GLU A 2 5.13 -25.03 20.14
N SER A 3 6.01 -24.03 20.25
CA SER A 3 5.65 -22.63 20.36
C SER A 3 5.05 -22.20 19.02
N ARG A 4 3.74 -22.43 18.85
CA ARG A 4 2.96 -21.76 17.81
C ARG A 4 2.82 -20.31 18.24
N ILE A 5 3.90 -19.55 18.11
CA ILE A 5 3.84 -18.10 18.09
C ILE A 5 2.83 -17.80 16.96
N PRO A 6 1.65 -17.23 17.24
CA PRO A 6 0.72 -16.89 16.18
C PRO A 6 1.43 -15.87 15.30
N LEU A 7 1.87 -16.33 14.12
CA LEU A 7 2.41 -15.45 13.11
C LEU A 7 1.32 -14.42 12.77
N PRO A 8 1.68 -13.17 12.42
CA PRO A 8 0.72 -12.11 12.07
C PRO A 8 -0.30 -12.47 10.96
N THR A 9 -0.13 -13.60 10.29
CA THR A 9 -1.06 -14.29 9.37
C THR A 9 -2.39 -14.75 9.98
N ASP A 10 -2.61 -14.63 11.30
CA ASP A 10 -3.76 -15.23 11.98
C ASP A 10 -5.12 -14.52 11.76
N ASN A 11 -5.16 -13.43 10.99
CA ASN A 11 -6.42 -12.74 10.70
C ASN A 11 -6.42 -12.06 9.32
N ILE A 12 -7.31 -12.54 8.45
CA ILE A 12 -7.53 -12.01 7.09
C ILE A 12 -7.88 -10.51 7.07
N PHE A 13 -8.56 -10.00 8.10
CA PHE A 13 -8.92 -8.58 8.21
C PHE A 13 -7.71 -7.69 8.48
N LYS A 14 -6.75 -8.15 9.29
CA LYS A 14 -5.46 -7.45 9.46
C LYS A 14 -4.68 -7.45 8.14
N PHE A 15 -4.67 -8.58 7.43
CA PHE A 15 -4.06 -8.66 6.11
C PHE A 15 -4.67 -7.64 5.13
N TYR A 16 -6.00 -7.55 5.03
CA TYR A 16 -6.65 -6.54 4.19
C TYR A 16 -6.28 -5.12 4.58
N ALA A 17 -6.18 -4.82 5.87
CA ALA A 17 -5.77 -3.50 6.34
C ALA A 17 -4.34 -3.15 5.91
N PHE A 18 -3.38 -4.05 6.14
CA PHE A 18 -1.98 -3.81 5.78
C PHE A 18 -1.74 -3.85 4.27
N PHE A 19 -2.42 -4.73 3.55
CA PHE A 19 -2.35 -4.78 2.09
C PHE A 19 -2.96 -3.52 1.46
N GLY A 20 -4.11 -3.05 1.98
CA GLY A 20 -4.69 -1.78 1.55
C GLY A 20 -3.75 -0.59 1.82
N LEU A 21 -3.09 -0.56 2.98
CA LEU A 21 -2.08 0.46 3.29
C LEU A 21 -0.89 0.41 2.34
N LEU A 22 -0.41 -0.80 2.00
CA LEU A 22 0.65 -1.01 1.01
C LEU A 22 0.25 -0.42 -0.34
N LEU A 23 -0.98 -0.70 -0.82
CA LEU A 23 -1.49 -0.14 -2.08
C LEU A 23 -1.53 1.39 -2.07
N ILE A 24 -1.91 2.00 -0.96
CA ILE A 24 -1.93 3.47 -0.81
C ILE A 24 -0.51 4.03 -0.90
N ILE A 25 0.44 3.50 -0.14
CA ILE A 25 1.83 3.98 -0.12
C ILE A 25 2.46 3.85 -1.53
N PHE A 26 2.34 2.68 -2.14
CA PHE A 26 2.85 2.46 -3.50
C PHE A 26 2.12 3.29 -4.55
N GLY A 27 0.80 3.49 -4.39
CA GLY A 27 0.00 4.33 -5.27
C GLY A 27 0.46 5.79 -5.23
N ILE A 28 0.64 6.36 -4.03
CA ILE A 28 1.14 7.73 -3.85
C ILE A 28 2.55 7.87 -4.44
N GLY A 29 3.45 6.93 -4.14
CA GLY A 29 4.81 6.93 -4.68
C GLY A 29 4.81 6.87 -6.22
N SER A 30 3.97 6.02 -6.80
CA SER A 30 3.81 5.89 -8.26
C SER A 30 3.22 7.17 -8.88
N THR A 31 2.26 7.83 -8.22
CA THR A 31 1.71 9.11 -8.66
C THR A 31 2.78 10.20 -8.72
N LEU A 32 3.64 10.28 -7.70
CA LEU A 32 4.77 11.22 -7.69
C LEU A 32 5.74 10.91 -8.83
N TYR A 33 6.08 9.64 -9.02
CA TYR A 33 6.96 9.18 -10.10
C TYR A 33 6.41 9.52 -11.50
N VAL A 34 5.14 9.24 -11.78
CA VAL A 34 4.49 9.56 -13.06
C VAL A 34 4.53 11.08 -13.32
N ASN A 35 4.28 11.90 -12.30
CA ASN A 35 4.36 13.35 -12.42
C ASN A 35 5.79 13.80 -12.73
N GLN A 36 6.78 13.31 -11.98
CA GLN A 36 8.18 13.68 -12.18
C GLN A 36 8.69 13.25 -13.55
N SER A 37 8.42 12.00 -13.96
CA SER A 37 8.83 11.46 -15.25
C SER A 37 8.21 12.24 -16.42
N THR A 38 6.91 12.56 -16.33
CA THR A 38 6.25 13.35 -17.38
C THR A 38 6.79 14.78 -17.43
N ASN A 39 6.99 15.42 -16.27
CA ASN A 39 7.50 16.79 -16.23
C ASN A 39 8.93 16.87 -16.78
N SER A 40 9.80 15.91 -16.43
CA SER A 40 11.16 15.84 -16.99
C SER A 40 11.11 15.76 -18.51
N LEU A 41 10.32 14.84 -19.06
CA LEU A 41 10.16 14.71 -20.51
C LEU A 41 9.67 16.00 -21.17
N VAL A 42 8.68 16.68 -20.56
CA VAL A 42 8.16 17.95 -21.08
C VAL A 42 9.23 19.03 -21.06
N PHE A 43 10.00 19.15 -19.99
CA PHE A 43 11.09 20.13 -19.91
C PHE A 43 12.20 19.85 -20.93
N ASP A 44 12.56 18.58 -21.12
CA ASP A 44 13.60 18.17 -22.07
C ASP A 44 13.24 18.56 -23.51
N ILE A 45 11.95 18.48 -23.88
CA ILE A 45 11.49 18.78 -25.25
C ILE A 45 10.95 20.21 -25.42
N ALA A 46 10.74 20.96 -24.33
CA ALA A 46 10.01 22.23 -24.37
C ALA A 46 10.67 23.29 -25.25
N VAL A 47 11.99 23.46 -25.13
CA VAL A 47 12.73 24.48 -25.89
C VAL A 47 12.69 24.14 -27.38
N GLU A 48 13.02 22.91 -27.75
CA GLU A 48 13.02 22.47 -29.16
C GLU A 48 11.62 22.55 -29.76
N TYR A 49 10.60 22.08 -29.04
CA TYR A 49 9.22 22.14 -29.49
C TYR A 49 8.76 23.57 -29.76
N GLU A 50 8.98 24.52 -28.83
CA GLU A 50 8.55 25.91 -29.01
C GLU A 50 9.37 26.63 -30.10
N THR A 51 10.66 26.35 -30.23
CA THR A 51 11.48 26.93 -31.32
C THR A 51 10.97 26.52 -32.70
N LEU A 52 10.70 25.23 -32.91
CA LEU A 52 10.14 24.72 -34.15
C LEU A 52 8.72 25.23 -34.37
N LYS A 53 7.91 25.34 -33.31
CA LYS A 53 6.53 25.82 -33.37
C LYS A 53 6.41 27.26 -33.92
N ILE A 54 7.36 28.13 -33.59
CA ILE A 54 7.34 29.55 -33.96
C ILE A 54 7.84 29.77 -35.40
N ASP A 55 8.67 28.88 -35.94
CA ASP A 55 9.23 29.02 -37.29
C ASP A 55 8.17 28.82 -38.40
N PRO A 56 7.85 29.86 -39.20
CA PRO A 56 6.84 29.79 -40.24
C PRO A 56 7.32 29.11 -41.55
N VAL A 57 8.63 28.86 -41.73
CA VAL A 57 9.18 28.23 -42.94
C VAL A 57 10.12 27.09 -42.55
N ARG A 58 9.53 25.97 -42.12
CA ARG A 58 10.29 24.76 -41.75
C ARG A 58 10.85 24.06 -42.98
N SER A 59 12.10 23.59 -42.89
CA SER A 59 12.61 22.57 -43.79
C SER A 59 11.83 21.25 -43.62
N GLY A 60 11.74 20.40 -44.66
CA GLY A 60 11.02 19.12 -44.57
C GLY A 60 11.55 18.19 -43.45
N SER A 61 12.84 18.30 -43.12
CA SER A 61 13.45 17.62 -41.96
C SER A 61 12.92 18.17 -40.63
N ASP A 62 12.74 19.48 -40.53
CA ASP A 62 12.28 20.16 -39.30
C ASP A 62 10.78 19.99 -39.07
N GLU A 63 9.99 19.88 -40.13
CA GLU A 63 8.58 19.48 -40.06
C GLU A 63 8.42 18.06 -39.50
N THR A 64 9.25 17.12 -39.96
CA THR A 64 9.24 15.73 -39.46
C THR A 64 9.62 15.68 -37.97
N ARG A 65 10.66 16.42 -37.56
CA ARG A 65 11.07 16.54 -36.16
C ARG A 65 9.96 17.12 -35.29
N PHE A 66 9.32 18.19 -35.76
CA PHE A 66 8.18 18.80 -35.07
C PHE A 66 7.04 17.81 -34.87
N LEU A 67 6.66 17.06 -35.91
CA LEU A 67 5.58 16.08 -35.83
C LEU A 67 5.89 14.95 -34.84
N ILE A 68 7.15 14.50 -34.77
CA ILE A 68 7.59 13.52 -33.78
C ILE A 68 7.49 14.07 -32.35
N LEU A 69 7.97 15.31 -32.12
CA LEU A 69 7.93 15.95 -30.81
C LEU A 69 6.49 16.19 -30.34
N ASP A 70 5.63 16.66 -31.24
CA ASP A 70 4.20 16.89 -30.98
C ASP A 70 3.51 15.58 -30.59
N ARG A 71 3.75 14.51 -31.36
CA ARG A 71 3.21 13.19 -31.08
C ARG A 71 3.72 12.62 -29.77
N LYS A 72 5.00 12.80 -29.45
CA LYS A 72 5.61 12.37 -28.18
C LYS A 72 4.94 13.06 -26.99
N LEU A 73 4.68 14.36 -27.11
CA LEU A 73 4.02 15.18 -26.08
C LEU A 73 2.55 14.76 -25.90
N GLU A 74 1.83 14.51 -26.98
CA GLU A 74 0.46 14.01 -26.95
C GLU A 74 0.36 12.64 -26.25
N ILE A 75 1.25 11.70 -26.60
CA ILE A 75 1.32 10.37 -25.99
C ILE A 75 1.68 10.49 -24.50
N ALA A 76 2.65 11.33 -24.15
CA ALA A 76 3.05 11.54 -22.76
C ALA A 76 1.88 12.07 -21.90
N LYS A 77 1.12 13.05 -22.42
CA LYS A 77 -0.08 13.58 -21.75
C LYS A 77 -1.16 12.51 -21.58
N LYS A 78 -1.44 11.74 -22.63
CA LYS A 78 -2.44 10.65 -22.58
C LYS A 78 -2.05 9.56 -21.59
N ASN A 79 -0.79 9.14 -21.61
CA ASN A 79 -0.25 8.15 -20.68
C ASN A 79 -0.31 8.64 -19.23
N LYS A 80 0.09 9.89 -18.97
CA LYS A 80 -0.03 10.48 -17.62
C LYS A 80 -1.47 10.40 -17.12
N THR A 81 -2.44 10.87 -17.91
CA THR A 81 -3.85 10.85 -17.52
C THR A 81 -4.35 9.43 -17.27
N PHE A 82 -4.05 8.50 -18.18
CA PHE A 82 -4.42 7.09 -18.04
C PHE A 82 -3.83 6.47 -16.76
N PHE A 83 -2.53 6.65 -16.52
CA PHE A 83 -1.87 6.13 -15.32
C PHE A 83 -2.42 6.77 -14.04
N LEU A 84 -2.70 8.07 -14.02
CA LEU A 84 -3.31 8.72 -12.86
C LEU A 84 -4.72 8.19 -12.57
N ILE A 85 -5.51 7.90 -13.60
CA ILE A 85 -6.82 7.26 -13.42
C ILE A 85 -6.65 5.86 -12.82
N CYS A 86 -5.79 5.01 -13.40
CA CYS A 86 -5.54 3.67 -12.86
C CYS A 86 -5.04 3.71 -11.41
N LEU A 87 -4.10 4.59 -11.10
CA LEU A 87 -3.57 4.77 -9.75
C LEU A 87 -4.65 5.27 -8.79
N SER A 88 -5.53 6.18 -9.21
CA SER A 88 -6.63 6.66 -8.36
C SER A 88 -7.60 5.53 -7.97
N ILE A 89 -7.88 4.61 -8.90
CA ILE A 89 -8.73 3.44 -8.63
C ILE A 89 -8.03 2.50 -7.63
N ILE A 90 -6.73 2.23 -7.82
CA ILE A 90 -5.94 1.37 -6.91
C ILE A 90 -5.89 1.98 -5.51
N ILE A 91 -5.63 3.28 -5.39
CA ILE A 91 -5.61 3.99 -4.11
C ILE A 91 -7.00 3.95 -3.45
N GLY A 92 -8.07 4.17 -4.23
CA GLY A 92 -9.45 4.07 -3.75
C GLY A 92 -9.76 2.68 -3.19
N LEU A 93 -9.38 1.61 -3.91
CA LEU A 93 -9.49 0.24 -3.42
C LEU A 93 -8.66 0.01 -2.16
N GLY A 94 -7.46 0.58 -2.08
CA GLY A 94 -6.61 0.56 -0.89
C GLY A 94 -7.32 1.14 0.33
N PHE A 95 -7.94 2.33 0.20
CA PHE A 95 -8.72 2.93 1.29
C PHE A 95 -9.91 2.08 1.72
N LEU A 96 -10.62 1.47 0.78
CA LEU A 96 -11.73 0.56 1.08
C LEU A 96 -11.25 -0.67 1.87
N LEU A 97 -10.13 -1.27 1.49
CA LEU A 97 -9.53 -2.41 2.19
C LEU A 97 -9.03 -2.05 3.59
N VAL A 98 -8.37 -0.89 3.74
CA VAL A 98 -7.97 -0.35 5.06
C VAL A 98 -9.19 -0.17 5.95
N TRP A 99 -10.19 0.55 5.47
CA TRP A 99 -11.40 0.82 6.23
C TRP A 99 -12.12 -0.47 6.65
N TYR A 100 -12.36 -1.37 5.69
CA TYR A 100 -13.04 -2.63 5.95
C TYR A 100 -12.24 -3.54 6.89
N GLY A 101 -10.94 -3.69 6.64
CA GLY A 101 -10.04 -4.51 7.44
C GLY A 101 -9.94 -4.03 8.88
N PHE A 102 -9.70 -2.73 9.09
CA PHE A 102 -9.64 -2.15 10.45
C PHE A 102 -10.99 -2.21 11.15
N LYS A 103 -12.09 -1.86 10.46
CA LYS A 103 -13.42 -1.87 11.06
C LYS A 103 -13.77 -3.27 11.57
N LYS A 104 -13.71 -4.29 10.71
CA LYS A 104 -14.02 -5.68 11.09
C LYS A 104 -13.06 -6.22 12.15
N TRP A 105 -11.77 -5.92 12.02
CA TRP A 105 -10.80 -6.37 13.03
C TRP A 105 -11.10 -5.77 14.41
N HIS A 106 -11.31 -4.46 14.49
CA HIS A 106 -11.51 -3.77 15.76
C HIS A 106 -12.86 -4.10 16.42
N THR A 107 -13.93 -4.26 15.64
CA THR A 107 -15.27 -4.48 16.21
C THR A 107 -15.58 -5.92 16.53
N GLU A 108 -15.04 -6.88 15.76
CA GLU A 108 -15.43 -8.30 15.88
C GLU A 108 -14.30 -9.18 16.39
N ILE A 109 -13.10 -9.05 15.82
CA ILE A 109 -12.02 -9.98 16.13
C ILE A 109 -11.27 -9.58 17.38
N GLN A 110 -11.02 -8.29 17.61
CA GLN A 110 -10.29 -7.84 18.79
C GLN A 110 -11.01 -8.22 20.10
N PRO A 111 -12.33 -8.01 20.27
CA PRO A 111 -13.03 -8.44 21.48
C PRO A 111 -12.93 -9.96 21.73
N LEU A 112 -13.06 -10.76 20.68
CA LEU A 112 -12.94 -12.22 20.76
C LEU A 112 -11.52 -12.63 21.19
N GLN A 113 -10.49 -12.00 20.62
CA GLN A 113 -9.10 -12.23 20.98
C GLN A 113 -8.81 -11.85 22.43
N ASP A 114 -9.35 -10.72 22.88
CA ASP A 114 -9.21 -10.23 24.26
C ASP A 114 -9.87 -11.19 25.27
N GLU A 115 -11.03 -11.77 24.91
CA GLU A 115 -11.71 -12.78 25.74
C GLU A 115 -10.93 -14.09 25.82
N ILE A 116 -10.44 -14.60 24.69
CA ILE A 116 -9.60 -15.81 24.64
C ILE A 116 -8.32 -15.61 25.47
N ALA A 117 -7.68 -14.44 25.35
CA ALA A 117 -6.49 -14.10 26.13
C ALA A 117 -6.80 -14.08 27.63
N ARG A 118 -7.92 -13.48 28.04
CA ARG A 118 -8.35 -13.45 29.45
C ARG A 118 -8.60 -14.85 30.01
N LEU A 119 -9.29 -15.71 29.26
CA LEU A 119 -9.56 -17.09 29.68
C LEU A 119 -8.27 -17.92 29.77
N SER A 120 -7.36 -17.73 28.80
CA SER A 120 -6.06 -18.40 28.78
C SER A 120 -5.20 -17.99 29.97
N LEU A 121 -5.19 -16.70 30.33
CA LEU A 121 -4.51 -16.21 31.53
C LEU A 121 -5.09 -16.82 32.82
N LYS A 122 -6.42 -16.91 32.93
CA LYS A 122 -7.06 -17.52 34.10
C LYS A 122 -6.70 -18.99 34.25
N LYS A 123 -6.66 -19.74 33.14
CA LYS A 123 -6.26 -21.15 33.14
C LYS A 123 -4.80 -21.31 33.58
N LEU A 124 -3.90 -20.50 33.04
CA LEU A 124 -2.48 -20.51 33.41
C LEU A 124 -2.27 -20.20 34.90
N GLN A 125 -3.01 -19.24 35.46
CA GLN A 125 -2.96 -18.95 36.90
C GLN A 125 -3.38 -20.16 37.75
N GLN A 126 -4.46 -20.85 37.36
CA GLN A 126 -4.90 -22.06 38.05
C GLN A 126 -3.86 -23.19 37.98
N GLU A 127 -3.24 -23.38 36.81
CA GLU A 127 -2.18 -24.39 36.63
C GLU A 127 -0.95 -24.09 37.50
N VAL A 128 -0.56 -22.81 37.63
CA VAL A 128 0.53 -22.35 38.51
C VAL A 128 0.17 -22.58 39.98
N ASP A 129 -1.02 -22.17 40.42
CA ASP A 129 -1.48 -22.37 41.81
C ASP A 129 -1.50 -23.85 42.20
N GLU A 130 -1.95 -24.73 41.30
CA GLU A 130 -1.96 -26.18 41.53
C GLU A 130 -0.54 -26.75 41.65
N HIS A 131 0.38 -26.29 40.82
CA HIS A 131 1.79 -26.68 40.91
C HIS A 131 2.44 -26.20 42.21
N GLU A 132 2.15 -24.98 42.66
CA GLU A 132 2.66 -24.46 43.93
C GLU A 132 2.14 -25.25 45.14
N ARG A 133 0.87 -25.67 45.11
CA ARG A 133 0.29 -26.54 46.15
C ARG A 133 0.99 -27.88 46.21
N LYS A 134 1.17 -28.55 45.06
CA LYS A 134 1.90 -29.83 44.98
C LYS A 134 3.34 -29.70 45.48
N LEU A 135 4.03 -28.61 45.16
CA LEU A 135 5.38 -28.34 45.66
C LEU A 135 5.43 -28.13 47.17
N LYS A 136 4.41 -27.51 47.77
CA LYS A 136 4.31 -27.36 49.23
C LYS A 136 4.06 -28.69 49.92
N GLU A 137 3.20 -29.54 49.37
CA GLU A 137 2.94 -30.89 49.88
C GLU A 137 4.21 -31.77 49.85
N LEU A 138 5.00 -31.69 48.77
CA LEU A 138 6.27 -32.42 48.64
C LEU A 138 7.39 -31.93 49.57
N LYS A 139 7.35 -30.67 50.02
CA LYS A 139 8.35 -30.09 50.93
C LYS A 139 7.95 -30.18 52.41
N GLY A 140 6.66 -30.41 52.68
CA GLY A 140 6.11 -30.57 54.03
C GLY A 140 6.03 -32.02 54.51
N SER A 141 6.32 -32.99 53.64
CA SER A 141 6.55 -34.41 53.96
C SER A 141 8.05 -34.71 54.04
#